data_AF-A0A7C4HM07-F1
#
_entry.id   AF-A0A7C4HM07-F1
#
_cell.length_a   1.000
_cell.length_b   1.000
_cell.length_c   1.000
_cell.angle_alpha   90.00
_cell.angle_beta   90.00
_cell.angle_gamma   90.00
#
_symmetry.space_group_name_H-M   'P 1'
#
loop_
_entity.id
_entity.type
_entity.pdbx_description
1 polymer ?
#
loop_
_entity_poly.entity_id
_entity_poly.type
_entity_poly.pdbx_seq_one_letter_code
_entity_poly.pdbx_strand_id
1 'polypeptide(L)'
;MKELLNDAIEEIVFPPSVEIYAEKLDNPHLHVWVVSLRRMGYPSLFLMGDMRGRKMLNLSVEDPFDRCACVFRIDPPSDLKAMVTLYKRLFEQVDVLQAGIFRLPLKVKVLVSSGDESWLEKLILQEKIRGEEYFSFQEKISEPKLKKLFDSLKLDHKVILKNEGVDVFLRRPTWLNEEFVPLMHEVGVLLRKRYGLIGAQNPPKDTFLSLRVSYETFLRDEFSLVAFLDDFLEKLRRIYIILLRCFEEVSSSA
;
A
#
# COMPACT_ATOMS: atom_id res chain seq x y z
N MET A 1 17.41 -0.76 4.23
CA MET A 1 16.19 -1.56 4.55
C MET A 1 16.41 -3.06 4.37
N LYS A 2 16.99 -3.49 3.23
CA LYS A 2 17.23 -4.91 2.93
C LYS A 2 17.99 -5.64 4.05
N GLU A 3 19.01 -5.00 4.64
CA GLU A 3 19.75 -5.52 5.80
C GLU A 3 18.85 -5.81 7.01
N LEU A 4 17.93 -4.90 7.36
CA LEU A 4 16.99 -5.12 8.47
C LEU A 4 16.08 -6.34 8.26
N LEU A 5 15.72 -6.63 7.00
CA LEU A 5 14.94 -7.82 6.68
C LEU A 5 15.83 -9.08 6.68
N ASN A 6 17.10 -8.98 6.27
CA ASN A 6 18.07 -10.07 6.33
C ASN A 6 18.30 -10.51 7.80
N ASP A 7 18.54 -9.56 8.70
CA ASP A 7 18.74 -9.87 10.12
C ASP A 7 17.50 -10.58 10.70
N ALA A 8 16.30 -10.07 10.37
CA ALA A 8 15.06 -10.65 10.85
C ALA A 8 14.77 -12.05 10.26
N ILE A 9 15.08 -12.31 8.99
CA ILE A 9 14.79 -13.61 8.38
C ILE A 9 15.71 -14.71 8.92
N GLU A 10 16.95 -14.38 9.32
CA GLU A 10 17.88 -15.33 9.94
C GLU A 10 17.38 -15.83 11.31
N GLU A 11 16.77 -14.95 12.11
CA GLU A 11 16.21 -15.30 13.42
C GLU A 11 14.91 -16.11 13.34
N ILE A 12 14.23 -16.12 12.19
CA ILE A 12 12.95 -16.83 12.05
C ILE A 12 13.16 -18.32 11.79
N VAL A 13 12.75 -19.13 12.75
CA VAL A 13 12.61 -20.58 12.62
C VAL A 13 11.31 -20.88 11.87
N PHE A 14 11.43 -21.36 10.64
CA PHE A 14 10.27 -21.62 9.79
C PHE A 14 9.56 -22.91 10.25
N PRO A 15 8.23 -22.93 10.38
CA PRO A 15 7.48 -24.16 10.64
C PRO A 15 7.66 -25.15 9.46
N PRO A 16 7.31 -26.43 9.65
CA PRO A 16 7.56 -27.43 8.61
C PRO A 16 6.88 -27.09 7.27
N SER A 17 7.57 -27.52 6.22
CA SER A 17 7.28 -27.29 4.79
C SER A 17 5.79 -27.43 4.42
N VAL A 18 5.38 -26.70 3.36
CA VAL A 18 4.08 -26.87 2.66
C VAL A 18 3.80 -28.34 2.32
N GLU A 19 4.84 -29.19 2.27
CA GLU A 19 4.78 -30.64 2.16
C GLU A 19 3.75 -31.33 3.08
N ILE A 20 3.54 -30.86 4.31
CA ILE A 20 2.51 -31.44 5.22
C ILE A 20 1.10 -31.32 4.62
N TYR A 21 0.88 -30.36 3.73
CA TYR A 21 -0.38 -30.12 3.06
C TYR A 21 -0.40 -30.63 1.63
N ALA A 22 0.65 -31.31 1.16
CA ALA A 22 0.80 -31.72 -0.25
C ALA A 22 -0.38 -32.57 -0.75
N GLU A 23 -0.92 -33.47 0.08
CA GLU A 23 -2.06 -34.32 -0.27
C GLU A 23 -3.37 -33.52 -0.48
N LYS A 24 -3.43 -32.28 0.02
CA LYS A 24 -4.59 -31.39 -0.09
C LYS A 24 -4.44 -30.31 -1.17
N LEU A 25 -3.31 -30.28 -1.88
CA LEU A 25 -2.96 -29.21 -2.80
C LEU A 25 -2.78 -29.74 -4.23
N ASP A 26 -3.47 -29.12 -5.18
CA ASP A 26 -3.23 -29.38 -6.60
C ASP A 26 -1.92 -28.73 -7.06
N ASN A 27 -0.95 -29.50 -7.52
CA ASN A 27 0.40 -29.02 -7.84
C ASN A 27 1.07 -28.30 -6.64
N PRO A 28 1.49 -29.06 -5.61
CA PRO A 28 2.04 -28.50 -4.37
C PRO A 28 3.21 -27.52 -4.56
N HIS A 29 4.00 -27.68 -5.62
CA HIS A 29 5.13 -26.82 -5.96
C HIS A 29 4.77 -25.38 -6.37
N LEU A 30 3.49 -25.10 -6.66
CA LEU A 30 2.99 -23.75 -6.93
C LEU A 30 2.45 -23.06 -5.68
N HIS A 31 2.46 -23.74 -4.54
CA HIS A 31 1.91 -23.24 -3.29
C HIS A 31 3.01 -22.77 -2.36
N VAL A 32 2.70 -21.71 -1.63
CA VAL A 32 3.55 -21.14 -0.60
C VAL A 32 2.75 -21.00 0.68
N TRP A 33 3.42 -21.27 1.78
CA TRP A 33 2.97 -20.86 3.09
C TRP A 33 3.24 -19.37 3.23
N VAL A 34 2.31 -18.62 3.82
CA VAL A 34 2.42 -17.19 4.05
C VAL A 34 1.99 -16.88 5.48
N VAL A 35 2.79 -16.08 6.19
CA VAL A 35 2.35 -15.35 7.39
C VAL A 35 2.50 -13.88 7.17
N SER A 36 1.42 -13.13 7.40
CA SER A 36 1.40 -11.68 7.29
C SER A 36 1.19 -11.00 8.64
N LEU A 37 1.84 -9.86 8.79
CA LEU A 37 1.65 -8.87 9.84
C LEU A 37 1.25 -7.56 9.18
N ARG A 38 0.20 -6.93 9.71
CA ARG A 38 -0.18 -5.58 9.28
C ARG A 38 -0.78 -4.73 10.38
N ARG A 39 -0.67 -3.43 10.18
CA ARG A 39 -1.46 -2.36 10.78
C ARG A 39 -2.42 -1.83 9.72
N MET A 40 -3.65 -1.53 10.09
CA MET A 40 -4.68 -1.07 9.15
C MET A 40 -4.25 0.24 8.47
N GLY A 41 -4.20 0.24 7.14
CA GLY A 41 -3.77 1.39 6.34
C GLY A 41 -2.25 1.53 6.14
N TYR A 42 -1.45 0.59 6.66
CA TYR A 42 0.00 0.57 6.50
C TYR A 42 0.45 -0.60 5.61
N PRO A 43 1.69 -0.54 5.09
CA PRO A 43 2.32 -1.67 4.40
C PRO A 43 2.28 -2.96 5.22
N SER A 44 2.18 -4.10 4.54
CA SER A 44 2.20 -5.42 5.16
C SER A 44 3.62 -5.98 5.15
N LEU A 45 4.02 -6.66 6.22
CA LEU A 45 5.21 -7.50 6.23
C LEU A 45 4.73 -8.95 6.18
N PHE A 46 5.19 -9.72 5.19
CA PHE A 46 4.85 -11.12 5.10
C PHE A 46 6.08 -11.98 4.85
N LEU A 47 6.12 -13.10 5.56
CA LEU A 47 7.05 -14.18 5.34
C LEU A 47 6.37 -15.22 4.47
N MET A 48 7.06 -15.71 3.44
CA MET A 48 6.60 -16.84 2.67
C MET A 48 7.66 -17.92 2.53
N GLY A 49 7.22 -19.16 2.44
CA GLY A 49 8.11 -20.30 2.20
C GLY A 49 7.48 -21.35 1.29
N ASP A 50 8.32 -22.02 0.53
CA ASP A 50 7.91 -23.05 -0.41
C ASP A 50 8.14 -24.47 0.13
N MET A 51 7.82 -25.47 -0.68
CA MET A 51 8.03 -26.87 -0.31
C MET A 51 9.50 -27.28 -0.14
N ARG A 52 10.43 -26.51 -0.71
CA ARG A 52 11.87 -26.80 -0.68
C ARG A 52 12.54 -26.17 0.54
N GLY A 53 11.76 -25.58 1.45
CA GLY A 53 12.25 -24.88 2.64
C GLY A 53 12.87 -23.52 2.34
N ARG A 54 12.73 -23.01 1.11
CA ARG A 54 13.21 -21.67 0.75
C ARG A 54 12.28 -20.66 1.40
N LYS A 55 12.84 -19.60 1.99
CA LYS A 55 12.08 -18.56 2.69
C LYS A 55 12.40 -17.18 2.13
N MET A 56 11.40 -16.32 2.13
CA MET A 56 11.52 -14.90 1.80
C MET A 56 10.66 -14.05 2.72
N LEU A 57 11.26 -12.99 3.27
CA LEU A 57 10.59 -11.95 4.02
C LEU A 57 10.39 -10.74 3.10
N ASN A 58 9.16 -10.24 3.06
CA ASN A 58 8.73 -9.25 2.07
C ASN A 58 7.95 -8.14 2.76
N LEU A 59 8.27 -6.91 2.40
CA LEU A 59 7.43 -5.76 2.72
C LEU A 59 6.64 -5.37 1.47
N SER A 60 5.31 -5.31 1.56
CA SER A 60 4.42 -4.99 0.43
C SER A 60 3.46 -3.85 0.76
N VAL A 61 2.94 -3.23 -0.30
CA VAL A 61 1.98 -2.11 -0.18
C VAL A 61 0.64 -2.56 0.41
N GLU A 62 0.25 -3.81 0.14
CA GLU A 62 -0.97 -4.44 0.63
C GLU A 62 -0.68 -5.84 1.17
N ASP A 63 -1.61 -6.37 1.97
CA ASP A 63 -1.52 -7.72 2.53
C ASP A 63 -1.97 -8.78 1.50
N PRO A 64 -1.21 -9.87 1.29
CA PRO A 64 -1.65 -11.01 0.48
C PRO A 64 -3.07 -11.52 0.78
N PHE A 65 -3.49 -11.50 2.05
CA PHE A 65 -4.83 -11.94 2.48
C PHE A 65 -5.97 -11.05 1.98
N ASP A 66 -5.68 -9.78 1.65
CA ASP A 66 -6.67 -8.85 1.12
C ASP A 66 -6.78 -8.96 -0.42
N ARG A 67 -5.75 -9.49 -1.11
CA ARG A 67 -5.63 -9.48 -2.58
C ARG A 67 -5.68 -10.85 -3.24
N CYS A 68 -5.37 -11.91 -2.50
CA CYS A 68 -5.27 -13.27 -3.03
C CYS A 68 -6.27 -14.20 -2.34
N ALA A 69 -6.78 -15.17 -3.09
CA ALA A 69 -7.57 -16.25 -2.51
C ALA A 69 -6.64 -17.15 -1.68
N CYS A 70 -6.84 -17.17 -0.37
CA CYS A 70 -6.19 -18.10 0.53
C CYS A 70 -6.79 -19.49 0.32
N VAL A 71 -5.95 -20.48 -0.02
CA VAL A 71 -6.39 -21.85 -0.27
C VAL A 71 -6.78 -22.51 1.06
N PHE A 72 -5.93 -22.36 2.07
CA PHE A 72 -6.17 -22.86 3.43
C PHE A 72 -5.68 -21.85 4.46
N ARG A 73 -6.50 -21.54 5.46
CA ARG A 73 -6.04 -20.85 6.66
C ARG A 73 -5.41 -21.84 7.62
N ILE A 74 -4.36 -21.40 8.27
CA ILE A 74 -3.61 -22.18 9.27
C ILE A 74 -3.35 -21.27 10.47
N ASP A 75 -2.98 -21.88 11.58
CA ASP A 75 -2.60 -21.11 12.76
C ASP A 75 -1.22 -20.48 12.56
N PRO A 76 -1.03 -19.20 12.92
CA PRO A 76 0.28 -18.57 12.91
C PRO A 76 1.25 -19.32 13.84
N PRO A 77 2.53 -19.46 13.44
CA PRO A 77 3.55 -20.03 14.31
C PRO A 77 3.68 -19.26 15.61
N SER A 78 3.98 -19.97 16.69
CA SER A 78 4.17 -19.39 18.01
C SER A 78 5.41 -18.50 18.10
N ASP A 79 6.43 -18.74 17.27
CA ASP A 79 7.70 -18.02 17.29
C ASP A 79 7.85 -17.07 16.09
N LEU A 80 7.24 -15.90 16.20
CA LEU A 80 7.32 -14.81 15.22
C LEU A 80 7.90 -13.52 15.82
N LYS A 81 8.65 -13.63 16.92
CA LYS A 81 9.09 -12.49 17.71
C LYS A 81 9.94 -11.50 16.90
N ALA A 82 10.86 -12.00 16.07
CA ALA A 82 11.70 -11.19 15.20
C ALA A 82 10.84 -10.39 14.20
N MET A 83 9.87 -11.04 13.57
CA MET A 83 8.98 -10.41 12.57
C MET A 83 8.07 -9.35 13.21
N VAL A 84 7.50 -9.64 14.38
CA VAL A 84 6.68 -8.68 15.14
C VAL A 84 7.52 -7.49 15.60
N THR A 85 8.75 -7.71 16.06
CA THR A 85 9.66 -6.65 16.51
C THR A 85 10.05 -5.74 15.35
N LEU A 86 10.42 -6.33 14.21
CA LEU A 86 10.70 -5.58 12.98
C LEU A 86 9.49 -4.75 12.54
N TYR A 87 8.28 -5.35 12.51
CA TYR A 87 7.08 -4.63 12.10
C TYR A 87 6.76 -3.45 13.02
N LYS A 88 6.82 -3.66 14.34
CA LYS A 88 6.60 -2.58 15.33
C LYS A 88 7.66 -1.49 15.25
N ARG A 89 8.91 -1.82 14.89
CA ARG A 89 9.95 -0.81 14.64
C ARG A 89 9.59 0.09 13.45
N LEU A 90 8.90 -0.44 12.45
CA LEU A 90 8.52 0.30 11.24
C LEU A 90 7.19 1.05 11.39
N PHE A 91 6.20 0.44 12.04
CA PHE A 91 4.80 0.90 12.05
C PHE A 91 4.15 0.92 13.44
N GLU A 92 4.96 0.86 14.51
CA GLU A 92 4.62 0.99 15.94
C GLU A 92 3.82 -0.19 16.54
N GLN A 93 2.82 -0.70 15.83
CA GLN A 93 1.93 -1.75 16.31
C GLN A 93 1.58 -2.75 15.22
N VAL A 94 0.99 -3.88 15.64
CA VAL A 94 0.41 -4.91 14.77
C VAL A 94 -1.07 -5.00 15.12
N ASP A 95 -1.93 -4.87 14.12
CA ASP A 95 -3.38 -5.02 14.30
C ASP A 95 -3.84 -6.44 13.92
N VAL A 96 -3.18 -7.04 12.93
CA VAL A 96 -3.57 -8.33 12.35
C VAL A 96 -2.33 -9.20 12.13
N LEU A 97 -2.44 -10.45 12.57
CA LEU A 97 -1.50 -11.54 12.31
C LEU A 97 -2.29 -12.71 11.70
N GLN A 98 -1.92 -13.14 10.51
CA GLN A 98 -2.62 -14.21 9.79
C GLN A 98 -1.63 -15.18 9.13
N ALA A 99 -2.06 -16.43 8.99
CA ALA A 99 -1.29 -17.48 8.33
C ALA A 99 -2.17 -18.28 7.37
N GLY A 100 -1.57 -18.73 6.27
CA GLY A 100 -2.31 -19.49 5.27
C GLY A 100 -1.45 -19.94 4.10
N ILE A 101 -2.05 -20.80 3.27
CA ILE A 101 -1.44 -21.32 2.06
C ILE A 101 -2.03 -20.59 0.87
N PHE A 102 -1.16 -20.13 -0.01
CA PHE A 102 -1.53 -19.40 -1.22
C PHE A 102 -0.90 -20.05 -2.44
N ARG A 103 -1.55 -19.87 -3.59
CA ARG A 103 -0.99 -20.22 -4.88
C ARG A 103 -0.24 -19.02 -5.46
N LEU A 104 0.96 -19.25 -5.99
CA LEU A 104 1.73 -18.22 -6.70
C LEU A 104 1.12 -17.89 -8.07
N PRO A 105 1.28 -16.64 -8.56
CA PRO A 105 1.98 -15.52 -7.92
C PRO A 105 1.09 -14.81 -6.88
N LEU A 106 1.72 -14.26 -5.84
CA LEU A 106 1.02 -13.37 -4.91
C LEU A 106 0.85 -12.00 -5.58
N LYS A 107 -0.40 -11.59 -5.79
CA LYS A 107 -0.76 -10.37 -6.52
C LYS A 107 -0.66 -9.12 -5.64
N VAL A 108 0.51 -8.89 -5.03
CA VAL A 108 0.81 -7.74 -4.17
C VAL A 108 2.11 -7.09 -4.56
N LYS A 109 2.13 -5.76 -4.74
CA LYS A 109 3.36 -5.04 -5.06
C LYS A 109 4.32 -5.04 -3.88
N VAL A 110 5.48 -5.64 -4.07
CA VAL A 110 6.52 -5.77 -3.06
C VAL A 110 7.46 -4.57 -3.15
N LEU A 111 7.69 -3.93 -2.00
CA LEU A 111 8.60 -2.79 -1.83
C LEU A 111 10.04 -3.25 -1.65
N VAL A 112 10.25 -4.32 -0.90
CA VAL A 112 11.57 -4.92 -0.66
C VAL A 112 11.41 -6.39 -0.23
N SER A 113 12.32 -7.23 -0.71
CA SER A 113 12.44 -8.65 -0.34
C SER A 113 13.82 -8.97 0.25
N SER A 114 13.86 -10.01 1.08
CA SER A 114 15.06 -10.62 1.64
C SER A 114 14.86 -12.14 1.78
N GLY A 115 15.93 -12.93 1.66
CA GLY A 115 15.90 -14.39 1.76
C GLY A 115 16.55 -15.06 0.54
N ASP A 116 15.90 -16.10 0.00
CA ASP A 116 16.42 -16.84 -1.15
C ASP A 116 16.39 -16.01 -2.45
N GLU A 117 17.55 -15.44 -2.82
CA GLU A 117 17.69 -14.56 -3.99
C GLU A 117 17.43 -15.30 -5.31
N SER A 118 17.89 -16.55 -5.44
CA SER A 118 17.65 -17.36 -6.64
C SER A 118 16.16 -17.68 -6.85
N TRP A 119 15.39 -17.79 -5.76
CA TRP A 119 13.94 -17.93 -5.85
C TRP A 119 13.28 -16.61 -6.23
N LEU A 120 13.71 -15.49 -5.65
CA LEU A 120 13.21 -14.16 -6.00
C LEU A 120 13.40 -13.86 -7.49
N GLU A 121 14.60 -14.09 -8.02
CA GLU A 121 14.93 -13.90 -9.44
C GLU A 121 14.00 -14.71 -10.36
N LYS A 122 13.69 -15.96 -9.98
CA LYS A 122 12.74 -16.79 -10.72
C LYS A 122 11.33 -16.22 -10.71
N LEU A 123 10.85 -15.70 -9.57
CA LEU A 123 9.52 -15.08 -9.50
C LEU A 123 9.47 -13.82 -10.37
N ILE A 124 10.49 -12.96 -10.28
CA ILE A 124 10.62 -11.75 -11.10
C ILE A 124 10.65 -12.09 -12.60
N LEU A 125 11.39 -13.13 -12.99
CA LEU A 125 11.44 -13.57 -14.38
C LEU A 125 10.07 -14.05 -14.88
N GLN A 126 9.35 -14.84 -14.06
CA GLN A 126 8.00 -15.29 -14.38
C GLN A 126 7.02 -14.13 -14.55
N GLU A 127 7.10 -13.12 -13.69
CA GLU A 127 6.29 -11.90 -13.80
C GLU A 127 6.58 -11.13 -15.09
N LYS A 128 7.86 -10.94 -15.42
CA LYS A 128 8.29 -10.26 -16.65
C LYS A 128 7.75 -10.94 -17.90
N ILE A 129 7.76 -12.28 -17.93
CA ILE A 129 7.18 -13.07 -19.03
C ILE A 129 5.66 -12.87 -19.14
N ARG A 130 4.97 -12.66 -18.01
CA ARG A 130 3.50 -12.47 -17.95
C ARG A 130 3.04 -11.03 -18.10
N GLY A 131 3.97 -10.06 -18.12
CA GLY A 131 3.64 -8.64 -18.06
C GLY A 131 3.03 -8.22 -16.72
N GLU A 132 3.33 -8.96 -15.65
CA GLU A 132 2.91 -8.65 -14.28
C GLU A 132 4.01 -7.88 -13.54
N GLU A 133 3.63 -7.14 -12.51
CA GLU A 133 4.58 -6.36 -11.70
C GLU A 133 4.21 -6.41 -10.22
N TYR A 134 4.60 -7.49 -9.54
CA TYR A 134 4.36 -7.68 -8.10
C TYR A 134 5.69 -7.70 -7.34
N PHE A 135 6.46 -8.78 -7.42
CA PHE A 135 7.81 -8.86 -6.87
C PHE A 135 8.80 -7.97 -7.63
N SER A 136 8.66 -7.88 -8.95
CA SER A 136 9.50 -7.02 -9.81
C SER A 136 9.30 -5.53 -9.55
N PHE A 137 8.21 -5.13 -8.87
CA PHE A 137 8.00 -3.74 -8.46
C PHE A 137 9.14 -3.20 -7.59
N GLN A 138 9.77 -4.05 -6.77
CA GLN A 138 10.88 -3.64 -5.90
C GLN A 138 12.08 -3.11 -6.69
N GLU A 139 12.25 -3.51 -7.95
CA GLU A 139 13.31 -2.99 -8.84
C GLU A 139 13.16 -1.47 -9.09
N LYS A 140 11.95 -0.92 -8.94
CA LYS A 140 11.67 0.52 -9.05
C LYS A 140 11.84 1.28 -7.73
N ILE A 141 12.04 0.58 -6.62
CA ILE A 141 12.04 1.15 -5.26
C ILE A 141 13.49 1.21 -4.75
N SER A 142 14.15 2.34 -5.01
CA SER A 142 15.41 2.67 -4.34
C SER A 142 15.19 3.08 -2.89
N GLU A 143 16.24 3.10 -2.06
CA GLU A 143 16.11 3.53 -0.65
C GLU A 143 15.51 4.94 -0.48
N PRO A 144 15.90 5.96 -1.28
CA PRO A 144 15.24 7.27 -1.23
C PRO A 144 13.74 7.21 -1.56
N LYS A 145 13.34 6.38 -2.52
CA LYS A 145 11.92 6.20 -2.91
C LYS A 145 11.13 5.47 -1.84
N LEU A 146 11.73 4.49 -1.18
CA LEU A 146 11.14 3.81 -0.03
C LEU A 146 10.93 4.78 1.13
N LYS A 147 11.94 5.60 1.44
CA LYS A 147 11.83 6.65 2.45
C LYS A 147 10.71 7.64 2.11
N LYS A 148 10.61 8.06 0.85
CA LYS A 148 9.53 8.92 0.35
C LYS A 148 8.14 8.31 0.57
N LEU A 149 7.96 7.02 0.29
CA LEU A 149 6.71 6.30 0.57
C LEU A 149 6.38 6.33 2.07
N PHE A 150 7.35 6.05 2.94
CA PHE A 150 7.12 6.03 4.38
C PHE A 150 6.86 7.41 4.98
N ASP A 151 7.59 8.43 4.52
CA ASP A 151 7.37 9.81 4.94
C ASP A 151 5.96 10.28 4.54
N SER A 152 5.42 9.79 3.41
CA SER A 152 4.03 10.09 3.00
C SER A 152 2.96 9.50 3.94
N LEU A 153 3.25 8.41 4.66
CA LEU A 153 2.32 7.81 5.63
C LEU A 153 2.17 8.65 6.91
N LYS A 154 3.05 9.64 7.11
CA LYS A 154 3.09 10.51 8.29
C LYS A 154 2.42 11.87 8.05
N LEU A 155 1.85 12.09 6.87
CA LEU A 155 1.16 13.34 6.55
C LEU A 155 -0.12 13.49 7.38
N ASP A 156 -0.56 14.73 7.57
CA ASP A 156 -1.82 15.05 8.27
C ASP A 156 -3.06 14.49 7.54
N HIS A 157 -2.92 14.26 6.24
CA HIS A 157 -3.90 13.57 5.42
C HIS A 157 -3.69 12.06 5.50
N LYS A 158 -4.78 11.31 5.49
CA LYS A 158 -4.70 9.85 5.48
C LYS A 158 -4.17 9.40 4.11
N VAL A 159 -3.03 8.73 4.13
CA VAL A 159 -2.39 8.14 2.94
C VAL A 159 -2.39 6.62 3.07
N ILE A 160 -2.79 5.91 2.02
CA ILE A 160 -2.77 4.45 1.96
C ILE A 160 -2.07 4.01 0.68
N LEU A 161 -1.09 3.12 0.79
CA LEU A 161 -0.45 2.49 -0.36
C LEU A 161 -1.33 1.35 -0.87
N LYS A 162 -1.53 1.28 -2.18
CA LYS A 162 -2.34 0.27 -2.88
C LYS A 162 -1.57 -0.25 -4.09
N ASN A 163 -1.86 -1.46 -4.57
CA ASN A 163 -1.24 -1.96 -5.79
C ASN A 163 -1.39 -0.98 -6.98
N GLU A 164 -2.51 -0.26 -7.05
CA GLU A 164 -2.82 0.68 -8.11
C GLU A 164 -2.18 2.07 -7.94
N GLY A 165 -1.63 2.40 -6.76
CA GLY A 165 -1.01 3.69 -6.48
C GLY A 165 -1.10 4.14 -5.03
N VAL A 166 -0.92 5.43 -4.82
CA VAL A 166 -0.98 6.09 -3.50
C VAL A 166 -2.33 6.80 -3.38
N ASP A 167 -3.17 6.28 -2.49
CA ASP A 167 -4.46 6.88 -2.15
C ASP A 167 -4.28 7.96 -1.08
N VAL A 168 -4.86 9.13 -1.32
CA VAL A 168 -4.86 10.26 -0.40
C VAL A 168 -6.29 10.67 -0.11
N PHE A 169 -6.66 10.70 1.16
CA PHE A 169 -7.97 11.12 1.62
C PHE A 169 -7.85 12.47 2.31
N LEU A 170 -8.29 13.51 1.60
CA LEU A 170 -8.27 14.88 2.09
C LEU A 170 -9.38 15.06 3.12
N ARG A 171 -9.02 15.64 4.26
CA ARG A 171 -9.98 16.12 5.25
C ARG A 171 -10.63 17.41 4.77
N ARG A 172 -11.80 17.73 5.33
CA ARG A 172 -12.43 19.04 5.09
C ARG A 172 -11.44 20.16 5.47
N PRO A 173 -11.12 21.08 4.55
CA PRO A 173 -10.28 22.21 4.88
C PRO A 173 -10.94 23.15 5.90
N THR A 174 -10.16 23.73 6.81
CA THR A 174 -10.67 24.61 7.87
C THR A 174 -11.27 25.92 7.35
N TRP A 175 -10.89 26.36 6.16
CA TRP A 175 -11.42 27.54 5.49
C TRP A 175 -12.76 27.31 4.79
N LEU A 176 -13.25 26.06 4.72
CA LEU A 176 -14.47 25.69 4.01
C LEU A 176 -15.67 25.62 4.96
N ASN A 177 -16.64 26.51 4.76
CA ASN A 177 -17.92 26.48 5.47
C ASN A 177 -18.72 25.24 5.11
N GLU A 178 -19.48 24.71 6.08
CA GLU A 178 -20.23 23.46 5.93
C GLU A 178 -21.28 23.52 4.82
N GLU A 179 -21.93 24.67 4.64
CA GLU A 179 -22.94 24.89 3.60
C GLU A 179 -22.40 24.71 2.17
N PHE A 180 -21.11 25.02 1.95
CA PHE A 180 -20.47 24.93 0.64
C PHE A 180 -19.74 23.61 0.41
N VAL A 181 -19.72 22.69 1.38
CA VAL A 181 -19.02 21.40 1.26
C VAL A 181 -19.47 20.60 0.03
N PRO A 182 -20.78 20.43 -0.25
CA PRO A 182 -21.21 19.67 -1.43
C PRO A 182 -20.74 20.29 -2.74
N LEU A 183 -20.84 21.62 -2.88
CA LEU A 183 -20.39 22.33 -4.08
C LEU A 183 -18.88 22.22 -4.25
N MET A 184 -18.13 22.45 -3.18
CA MET A 184 -16.66 22.39 -3.23
C MET A 184 -16.13 20.98 -3.41
N HIS A 185 -16.86 19.96 -2.98
CA HIS A 185 -16.58 18.58 -3.35
C HIS A 185 -16.64 18.38 -4.86
N GLU A 186 -17.72 18.83 -5.52
CA GLU A 186 -17.87 18.71 -6.97
C GLU A 186 -16.81 19.49 -7.73
N VAL A 187 -16.50 20.71 -7.28
CA VAL A 187 -15.36 21.49 -7.82
C VAL A 187 -14.05 20.72 -7.66
N GLY A 188 -13.82 20.10 -6.49
CA GLY A 188 -12.67 19.26 -6.22
C GLY A 188 -12.59 18.04 -7.15
N VAL A 189 -13.73 17.39 -7.44
CA VAL A 189 -13.83 16.29 -8.39
C VAL A 189 -13.47 16.74 -9.81
N LEU A 190 -13.95 17.91 -10.24
CA LEU A 190 -13.60 18.49 -11.54
C LEU A 190 -12.12 18.84 -11.63
N LEU A 191 -11.58 19.47 -10.57
CA LEU A 191 -10.17 19.80 -10.48
C LEU A 191 -9.31 18.53 -10.54
N ARG A 192 -9.66 17.49 -9.78
CA ARG A 192 -9.02 16.17 -9.82
C ARG A 192 -8.98 15.60 -11.24
N LYS A 193 -10.10 15.63 -11.97
CA LYS A 193 -10.16 15.18 -13.38
C LYS A 193 -9.24 16.00 -14.29
N ARG A 194 -9.14 17.32 -14.07
CA ARG A 194 -8.23 18.20 -14.82
C ARG A 194 -6.75 17.82 -14.63
N TYR A 195 -6.38 17.30 -13.46
CA TYR A 195 -5.05 16.76 -13.20
C TYR A 195 -4.84 15.32 -13.71
N GLY A 196 -5.84 14.72 -14.38
CA GLY A 196 -5.77 13.33 -14.83
C GLY A 196 -5.78 12.31 -13.69
N LEU A 197 -6.24 12.71 -12.50
CA LEU A 197 -6.26 11.85 -11.33
C LEU A 197 -7.61 11.13 -11.21
N ILE A 198 -7.56 9.91 -10.69
CA ILE A 198 -8.75 9.14 -10.34
C ILE A 198 -9.05 9.24 -8.84
N GLY A 199 -10.29 8.97 -8.45
CA GLY A 199 -10.66 8.87 -7.04
C GLY A 199 -10.21 7.54 -6.45
N ALA A 200 -9.84 7.55 -5.17
CA ALA A 200 -9.61 6.30 -4.43
C ALA A 200 -10.94 5.55 -4.26
N GLN A 201 -10.88 4.22 -4.18
CA GLN A 201 -12.04 3.39 -3.89
C GLN A 201 -12.31 3.35 -2.38
N ASN A 202 -13.59 3.26 -2.00
CA ASN A 202 -14.05 3.11 -0.61
C ASN A 202 -13.46 4.16 0.36
N PRO A 203 -13.67 5.47 0.12
CA PRO A 203 -13.16 6.50 1.01
C PRO A 203 -13.74 6.38 2.44
N PRO A 204 -12.94 6.64 3.48
CA PRO A 204 -13.44 6.81 4.84
C PRO A 204 -14.55 7.87 4.93
N LYS A 205 -15.48 7.72 5.89
CA LYS A 205 -16.66 8.59 6.02
C LYS A 205 -16.34 10.07 6.21
N ASP A 206 -15.20 10.40 6.80
CA ASP A 206 -14.72 11.76 7.08
C ASP A 206 -13.93 12.38 5.91
N THR A 207 -13.87 11.69 4.77
CA THR A 207 -13.16 12.16 3.58
C THR A 207 -13.97 13.27 2.91
N PHE A 208 -13.35 14.46 2.79
CA PHE A 208 -13.86 15.52 1.94
C PHE A 208 -13.63 15.19 0.47
N LEU A 209 -12.40 14.82 0.07
CA LEU A 209 -12.08 14.45 -1.31
C LEU A 209 -11.01 13.37 -1.34
N SER A 210 -11.15 12.38 -2.21
CA SER A 210 -10.14 11.33 -2.40
C SER A 210 -9.39 11.49 -3.73
N LEU A 211 -8.08 11.30 -3.69
CA LEU A 211 -7.17 11.33 -4.83
C LEU A 211 -6.38 10.01 -4.90
N ARG A 212 -6.07 9.52 -6.10
CA ARG A 212 -5.11 8.44 -6.33
C ARG A 212 -4.00 8.93 -7.24
N VAL A 213 -2.76 8.87 -6.76
CA VAL A 213 -1.55 9.19 -7.51
C VAL A 213 -0.91 7.87 -7.95
N SER A 214 -0.68 7.69 -9.25
CA SER A 214 -0.04 6.47 -9.75
C SER A 214 1.43 6.37 -9.30
N TYR A 215 1.97 5.16 -9.24
CA TYR A 215 3.38 4.98 -8.89
C TYR A 215 4.33 5.60 -9.93
N GLU A 216 3.96 5.66 -11.22
CA GLU A 216 4.79 6.33 -12.23
C GLU A 216 4.92 7.85 -11.97
N THR A 217 3.93 8.46 -11.33
CA THR A 217 3.97 9.87 -10.94
C THR A 217 4.63 10.03 -9.58
N PHE A 218 4.22 9.22 -8.60
CA PHE A 218 4.70 9.33 -7.22
C PHE A 218 6.21 9.07 -7.10
N LEU A 219 6.75 8.11 -7.86
CA LEU A 219 8.15 7.71 -7.79
C LEU A 219 9.10 8.57 -8.64
N ARG A 220 8.62 9.64 -9.28
CA ARG A 220 9.49 10.62 -9.95
C ARG A 220 10.28 11.42 -8.92
N ASP A 221 11.51 11.77 -9.24
CA ASP A 221 12.42 12.41 -8.28
C ASP A 221 11.96 13.83 -7.94
N GLU A 222 11.43 14.55 -8.94
CA GLU A 222 10.91 15.91 -8.82
C GLU A 222 9.51 16.00 -8.19
N PHE A 223 8.77 14.89 -8.10
CA PHE A 223 7.41 14.92 -7.59
C PHE A 223 7.40 14.99 -6.06
N SER A 224 6.76 16.00 -5.47
CA SER A 224 6.50 16.06 -4.03
C SER A 224 5.00 15.95 -3.78
N LEU A 225 4.59 14.91 -3.03
CA LEU A 225 3.18 14.75 -2.69
C LEU A 225 2.67 15.95 -1.89
N VAL A 226 3.47 16.45 -0.93
CA VAL A 226 3.13 17.61 -0.10
C VAL A 226 2.89 18.84 -0.97
N ALA A 227 3.87 19.19 -1.83
CA ALA A 227 3.75 20.36 -2.70
C ALA A 227 2.58 20.23 -3.68
N PHE A 228 2.31 19.02 -4.17
CA PHE A 228 1.15 18.75 -5.01
C PHE A 228 -0.16 18.97 -4.26
N LEU A 229 -0.29 18.47 -3.02
CA LEU A 229 -1.50 18.66 -2.21
C LEU A 229 -1.70 20.13 -1.84
N ASP A 230 -0.64 20.85 -1.52
CA ASP A 230 -0.69 22.29 -1.23
C ASP A 230 -1.17 23.10 -2.44
N ASP A 231 -0.60 22.85 -3.63
CA ASP A 231 -1.06 23.48 -4.89
C ASP A 231 -2.52 23.15 -5.19
N PHE A 232 -2.90 21.88 -4.99
CA PHE A 232 -4.26 21.41 -5.22
C PHE A 232 -5.27 22.11 -4.30
N LEU A 233 -4.98 22.16 -2.99
CA LEU A 233 -5.83 22.80 -1.99
C LEU A 233 -5.89 24.33 -2.15
N GLU A 234 -4.78 24.96 -2.52
CA GLU A 234 -4.74 26.41 -2.79
C GLU A 234 -5.59 26.76 -4.03
N LYS A 235 -5.53 25.97 -5.10
CA LYS A 235 -6.42 26.17 -6.26
C LYS A 235 -7.88 25.99 -5.90
N LEU A 236 -8.20 24.99 -5.08
CA LEU A 236 -9.55 24.79 -4.58
C LEU A 236 -10.04 25.98 -3.73
N ARG A 237 -9.17 26.51 -2.86
CA ARG A 237 -9.44 27.68 -2.04
C ARG A 237 -9.70 28.94 -2.88
N ARG A 238 -8.92 29.16 -3.94
CA ARG A 238 -9.14 30.29 -4.86
C ARG A 238 -10.49 30.21 -5.55
N ILE A 239 -10.90 29.03 -6.00
CA ILE A 239 -12.21 28.83 -6.60
C ILE A 239 -13.32 29.13 -5.57
N TYR A 240 -13.16 28.64 -4.34
CA TYR A 240 -14.09 28.93 -3.25
C TYR A 240 -14.27 30.44 -3.00
N ILE A 241 -13.16 31.20 -2.92
CA ILE A 241 -13.21 32.66 -2.71
C ILE A 241 -13.93 33.37 -3.86
N ILE A 242 -13.72 32.94 -5.11
CA ILE A 242 -14.42 33.50 -6.28
C ILE A 242 -15.92 33.21 -6.18
N LEU A 243 -16.30 31.98 -5.83
CA LEU A 243 -17.70 31.60 -5.69
C LEU A 243 -18.41 32.41 -4.60
N LEU A 244 -17.78 32.61 -3.44
CA LEU A 244 -18.34 33.44 -2.36
C LEU A 244 -18.66 34.86 -2.84
N ARG A 245 -17.73 35.50 -3.56
CA ARG A 245 -17.96 36.85 -4.12
C ARG A 245 -19.15 36.89 -5.08
N CYS A 246 -19.28 35.88 -5.94
CA CYS A 246 -20.42 35.79 -6.85
C CYS A 246 -21.75 35.64 -6.09
N PHE A 247 -21.79 34.90 -4.98
CA PHE A 247 -23.00 34.77 -4.16
C PHE A 247 -23.36 36.07 -3.42
N GLU A 248 -22.37 36.82 -2.92
CA GLU A 248 -22.57 38.13 -2.29
C GLU A 248 -23.12 39.16 -3.28
N GLU A 249 -22.58 39.22 -4.50
CA GLU A 249 -23.05 40.11 -5.56
C GLU A 249 -24.51 39.81 -5.96
N VAL A 250 -24.88 38.54 -6.10
CA VAL A 250 -26.27 38.14 -6.41
C VAL A 250 -27.23 38.43 -5.26
N SER A 251 -26.79 38.26 -4.01
CA SER A 251 -27.63 38.51 -2.83
C SER A 251 -27.82 40.00 -2.53
N SER A 252 -26.90 40.85 -2.98
CA SER A 252 -26.98 42.31 -2.85
C SER A 252 -27.76 43.02 -3.97
N SER A 253 -28.09 42.28 -5.03
CA SER A 253 -28.85 42.77 -6.20
C SER A 253 -30.29 42.25 -6.28
N ALA A 254 -30.70 41.44 -5.29
CA ALA A 254 -32.07 40.96 -5.07
C ALA A 254 -32.74 41.73 -3.92
#